data_AF-A0A5Q6RJN1-F1
#
_entry.id   AF-A0A5Q6RJN1-F1
#
_cell.length_a   1.000
_cell.length_b   1.000
_cell.length_c   1.000
_cell.angle_alpha   90.00
_cell.angle_beta   90.00
_cell.angle_gamma   90.00
#
_symmetry.space_group_name_H-M   'P 1'
#
loop_
_entity.id
_entity.type
_entity.pdbx_description
1 polymer ?
#
loop_
_entity_poly.entity_id
_entity_poly.type
_entity_poly.pdbx_seq_one_letter_code
_entity_poly.pdbx_strand_id
1 'polypeptide(L)'
;MSSRRIFGAIIALVASLGLVAVATTPAEAHSRHKTGYTQVVVAPEVYELVAGAGITPAAIGGAKAFPYKNTLAARFPITGYSVSKLRIKHSGGISLTAGSATISLKRFNIDLGRLRVSGKVSGTVGDVGRVDLFKIRLSDRRGLGLVRLTLTDTAAGALNATFGVDAFSAGDTFGYATPRPFSRF
;
A
#
# COMPACT_ATOMS: atom_id res chain seq x y z
N MET A 1 43.26 72.64 -6.20
CA MET A 1 42.59 73.20 -5.01
C MET A 1 41.09 72.94 -5.12
N SER A 2 40.51 72.44 -4.02
CA SER A 2 39.09 72.47 -3.60
C SER A 2 38.22 73.51 -4.35
N SER A 3 36.94 73.34 -4.69
CA SER A 3 35.86 72.78 -3.85
C SER A 3 34.49 72.78 -4.59
N ARG A 4 33.65 71.80 -4.21
CA ARG A 4 32.19 71.85 -3.90
C ARG A 4 31.15 72.18 -5.00
N ARG A 5 30.31 71.19 -5.38
CA ARG A 5 28.91 70.88 -4.92
C ARG A 5 27.87 71.90 -5.41
N ILE A 6 26.76 71.51 -6.08
CA ILE A 6 25.41 71.34 -5.48
C ILE A 6 24.36 70.91 -6.56
N PHE A 7 23.53 69.91 -6.20
CA PHE A 7 22.10 69.65 -6.52
C PHE A 7 21.57 69.67 -7.97
N GLY A 8 21.06 68.55 -8.49
CA GLY A 8 19.61 68.23 -8.54
C GLY A 8 19.14 68.30 -10.02
N ALA A 9 18.23 67.54 -10.61
CA ALA A 9 17.14 66.70 -10.14
C ALA A 9 16.85 65.60 -11.19
N ILE A 10 16.01 64.67 -10.78
CA ILE A 10 15.59 63.41 -11.42
C ILE A 10 14.69 63.66 -12.64
N ILE A 11 14.93 62.94 -13.75
CA ILE A 11 13.86 62.56 -14.70
C ILE A 11 14.01 61.06 -15.01
N ALA A 12 13.00 60.32 -14.55
CA ALA A 12 12.84 58.89 -14.77
C ALA A 12 12.39 58.60 -16.21
N LEU A 13 13.01 57.62 -16.87
CA LEU A 13 12.48 57.00 -18.08
C LEU A 13 12.22 55.52 -17.81
N VAL A 14 10.96 55.17 -17.96
CA VAL A 14 10.33 53.87 -17.69
C VAL A 14 10.91 52.77 -18.59
N ALA A 15 11.44 51.71 -17.98
CA ALA A 15 11.82 50.48 -18.68
C ALA A 15 10.60 49.54 -18.77
N SER A 16 10.10 49.32 -19.97
CA SER A 16 9.05 48.35 -20.27
C SER A 16 9.62 46.93 -20.28
N LEU A 17 9.43 46.20 -19.17
CA LEU A 17 9.64 44.76 -19.09
C LEU A 17 8.48 44.05 -19.80
N GLY A 18 8.76 43.48 -20.96
CA GLY A 18 7.86 42.56 -21.65
C GLY A 18 7.75 41.24 -20.87
N LEU A 19 6.57 40.98 -20.30
CA LEU A 19 6.23 39.73 -19.64
C LEU A 19 5.93 38.67 -20.71
N VAL A 20 6.85 37.73 -20.94
CA VAL A 20 6.57 36.55 -21.77
C VAL A 20 5.71 35.60 -20.95
N ALA A 21 4.42 35.51 -21.27
CA ALA A 21 3.54 34.50 -20.70
C ALA A 21 3.99 33.11 -21.18
N VAL A 22 4.66 32.35 -20.32
CA VAL A 22 4.90 30.93 -20.56
C VAL A 22 3.55 30.23 -20.42
N ALA A 23 2.95 29.86 -21.55
CA ALA A 23 1.82 28.95 -21.57
C ALA A 23 2.27 27.62 -20.98
N THR A 24 1.94 27.38 -19.72
CA THR A 24 2.05 26.04 -19.13
C THR A 24 1.00 25.18 -19.80
N THR A 25 1.42 24.21 -20.61
CA THR A 25 0.50 23.18 -21.08
C THR A 25 -0.06 22.48 -19.85
N PRO A 26 -1.40 22.36 -19.70
CA PRO A 26 -1.95 21.57 -18.61
C PRO A 26 -1.40 20.15 -18.76
N ALA A 27 -0.80 19.62 -17.69
CA ALA A 27 -0.41 18.22 -17.65
C ALA A 27 -1.64 17.38 -18.01
N GLU A 28 -1.52 16.57 -19.05
CA GLU A 28 -2.53 15.57 -19.39
C GLU A 28 -2.84 14.77 -18.12
N ALA A 29 -4.03 14.97 -17.59
CA ALA A 29 -4.57 14.08 -16.57
C ALA A 29 -4.71 12.71 -17.23
N HIS A 30 -3.71 11.84 -17.00
CA HIS A 30 -3.77 10.44 -17.38
C HIS A 30 -5.17 9.92 -16.99
N SER A 31 -5.93 9.50 -18.01
CA SER A 31 -7.24 8.90 -17.87
C SER A 31 -7.25 8.03 -16.61
N ARG A 32 -8.17 8.33 -15.67
CA ARG A 32 -8.40 7.51 -14.49
C ARG A 32 -8.77 6.12 -14.99
N HIS A 33 -7.76 5.28 -15.21
CA HIS A 33 -7.96 3.86 -15.42
C HIS A 33 -8.89 3.43 -14.29
N LYS A 34 -10.02 2.79 -14.65
CA LYS A 34 -10.81 2.04 -13.69
C LYS A 34 -9.91 0.92 -13.20
N THR A 35 -9.04 1.23 -12.24
CA THR A 35 -8.13 0.25 -11.73
C THR A 35 -8.94 -0.63 -10.81
N GLY A 36 -8.93 -1.92 -11.12
CA GLY A 36 -9.66 -2.89 -10.34
C GLY A 36 -9.10 -3.05 -8.93
N TYR A 37 -9.37 -4.20 -8.33
CA TYR A 37 -8.89 -4.49 -6.98
C TYR A 37 -8.41 -5.92 -6.87
N THR A 38 -7.61 -6.19 -5.85
CA THR A 38 -7.39 -7.56 -5.39
C THR A 38 -8.19 -7.75 -4.13
N GLN A 39 -9.07 -8.75 -4.11
CA GLN A 39 -9.74 -9.18 -2.89
C GLN A 39 -8.90 -10.25 -2.22
N VAL A 40 -8.67 -10.11 -0.93
CA VAL A 40 -8.07 -11.11 -0.07
C VAL A 40 -9.12 -11.52 0.96
N VAL A 41 -9.37 -12.81 1.09
CA VAL A 41 -10.22 -13.41 2.11
C VAL A 41 -9.29 -14.05 3.14
N VAL A 42 -9.41 -13.65 4.40
CA VAL A 42 -8.63 -14.24 5.50
C VAL A 42 -9.04 -15.70 5.66
N ALA A 43 -8.08 -16.58 5.95
CA ALA A 43 -8.43 -17.97 6.25
C ALA A 43 -9.29 -18.00 7.52
N PRO A 44 -10.41 -18.75 7.57
CA PRO A 44 -11.26 -18.81 8.76
C PRO A 44 -10.48 -19.12 10.04
N GLU A 45 -9.53 -20.05 9.96
CA GLU A 45 -8.68 -20.48 11.06
C GLU A 45 -7.79 -19.33 11.59
N VAL A 46 -7.30 -18.48 10.68
CA VAL A 46 -6.53 -17.27 11.05
C VAL A 46 -7.43 -16.19 11.62
N TYR A 47 -8.66 -16.06 11.11
CA TYR A 47 -9.61 -15.08 11.63
C TYR A 47 -10.00 -15.39 13.08
N GLU A 48 -10.27 -16.65 13.40
CA GLU A 48 -10.54 -17.12 14.77
C GLU A 48 -9.32 -16.89 15.68
N LEU A 49 -8.11 -17.24 15.22
CA LEU A 49 -6.88 -17.06 15.98
C LEU A 49 -6.59 -15.57 16.27
N VAL A 50 -6.75 -14.70 15.28
CA VAL A 50 -6.58 -13.25 15.40
C VAL A 50 -7.61 -12.67 16.38
N ALA A 51 -8.87 -13.10 16.29
CA ALA A 51 -9.92 -12.68 17.21
C ALA A 51 -9.65 -13.15 18.66
N GLY A 52 -9.27 -14.42 18.84
CA GLY A 52 -8.92 -14.99 20.14
C GLY A 52 -7.68 -14.34 20.79
N ALA A 53 -6.73 -13.88 19.98
CA ALA A 53 -5.56 -13.13 20.43
C ALA A 53 -5.85 -11.63 20.70
N GLY A 54 -7.09 -11.16 20.53
CA GLY A 54 -7.45 -9.75 20.68
C GLY A 54 -6.85 -8.83 19.62
N ILE A 55 -6.38 -9.38 18.51
CA ILE A 55 -5.81 -8.63 17.39
C ILE A 55 -6.96 -8.13 16.51
N THR A 56 -7.09 -6.81 16.37
CA THR A 56 -8.14 -6.18 15.58
C THR A 56 -7.59 -5.69 14.23
N PRO A 57 -8.05 -6.22 13.09
CA PRO A 57 -7.68 -5.73 11.78
C PRO A 57 -8.50 -4.49 11.39
N ALA A 58 -7.85 -3.50 10.78
CA ALA A 58 -8.49 -2.34 10.17
C ALA A 58 -7.90 -2.02 8.79
N ALA A 59 -8.77 -1.71 7.84
CA ALA A 59 -8.34 -1.28 6.51
C ALA A 59 -7.81 0.17 6.56
N ILE A 60 -6.70 0.42 5.88
CA ILE A 60 -6.06 1.75 5.83
C ILE A 60 -5.73 2.17 4.40
N GLY A 61 -5.52 3.47 4.20
CA GLY A 61 -4.97 4.02 2.94
C GLY A 61 -5.82 3.76 1.69
N GLY A 62 -7.14 3.66 1.84
CA GLY A 62 -8.09 3.42 0.74
C GLY A 62 -8.42 1.94 0.48
N ALA A 63 -7.89 1.01 1.27
CA ALA A 63 -8.42 -0.35 1.31
C ALA A 63 -9.83 -0.38 1.95
N LYS A 64 -10.62 -1.40 1.63
CA LYS A 64 -11.94 -1.64 2.23
C LYS A 64 -11.95 -3.02 2.87
N ALA A 65 -12.36 -3.16 4.12
CA ALA A 65 -12.57 -4.45 4.78
C ALA A 65 -14.07 -4.66 5.06
N PHE A 66 -14.54 -5.89 4.96
CA PHE A 66 -15.95 -6.26 5.17
C PHE A 66 -16.09 -7.73 5.54
N PRO A 67 -17.15 -8.12 6.27
CA PRO A 67 -17.47 -9.52 6.52
C PRO A 67 -17.71 -10.29 5.21
N TYR A 68 -17.22 -11.52 5.14
CA TYR A 68 -17.35 -12.37 3.96
C TYR A 68 -17.32 -13.84 4.35
N LYS A 69 -18.39 -14.60 4.08
CA LYS A 69 -18.46 -16.05 4.33
C LYS A 69 -17.95 -16.47 5.72
N ASN A 70 -18.47 -15.84 6.77
CA ASN A 70 -18.10 -16.07 8.17
C ASN A 70 -16.62 -15.79 8.50
N THR A 71 -15.96 -14.97 7.69
CA THR A 71 -14.61 -14.46 7.97
C THR A 71 -14.51 -13.00 7.49
N LEU A 72 -13.30 -12.47 7.38
CA LEU A 72 -13.01 -11.13 6.89
C LEU A 72 -12.51 -11.19 5.45
N ALA A 73 -12.98 -10.26 4.61
CA ALA A 73 -12.35 -9.94 3.34
C ALA A 73 -11.87 -8.49 3.31
N ALA A 74 -10.78 -8.25 2.59
CA ALA A 74 -10.28 -6.92 2.29
C ALA A 74 -10.07 -6.77 0.79
N ARG A 75 -10.40 -5.60 0.25
CA ARG A 75 -10.10 -5.20 -1.13
C ARG A 75 -9.05 -4.11 -1.14
N PHE A 76 -8.04 -4.32 -1.97
CA PHE A 76 -6.94 -3.40 -2.19
C PHE A 76 -7.01 -2.86 -3.61
N PRO A 77 -7.08 -1.54 -3.81
CA PRO A 77 -7.08 -0.97 -5.16
C PRO A 77 -5.78 -1.36 -5.87
N ILE A 78 -5.93 -1.86 -7.10
CA ILE A 78 -4.81 -2.00 -8.02
C ILE A 78 -4.44 -0.60 -8.49
N THR A 79 -3.16 -0.31 -8.62
CA THR A 79 -2.66 1.00 -9.12
C THR A 79 -1.81 0.87 -10.36
N GLY A 80 -1.50 -0.35 -10.78
CA GLY A 80 -0.82 -0.61 -12.03
C GLY A 80 -0.43 -2.07 -12.18
N TYR A 81 -0.16 -2.46 -13.42
CA TYR A 81 0.37 -3.78 -13.79
C TYR A 81 1.55 -3.61 -14.74
N SER A 82 2.45 -4.59 -14.73
CA SER A 82 3.57 -4.67 -15.66
C SER A 82 3.67 -6.12 -16.13
N VAL A 83 3.38 -6.34 -17.41
CA VAL A 83 3.43 -7.68 -18.01
C VAL A 83 4.88 -8.16 -18.09
N SER A 84 5.80 -7.31 -18.55
CA SER A 84 7.22 -7.66 -18.64
C SER A 84 7.87 -7.97 -17.29
N LYS A 85 7.46 -7.28 -16.22
CA LYS A 85 7.96 -7.51 -14.85
C LYS A 85 7.07 -8.47 -14.05
N LEU A 86 6.03 -9.03 -14.67
CA LEU A 86 5.05 -9.92 -14.04
C LEU A 86 4.54 -9.40 -12.69
N ARG A 87 4.20 -8.11 -12.61
CA ARG A 87 3.94 -7.42 -11.33
C ARG A 87 2.63 -6.66 -11.30
N ILE A 88 1.92 -6.74 -10.17
CA ILE A 88 0.70 -5.97 -9.88
C ILE A 88 0.94 -5.11 -8.64
N LYS A 89 0.73 -3.80 -8.76
CA LYS A 89 0.90 -2.82 -7.69
C LYS A 89 -0.43 -2.46 -7.06
N HIS A 90 -0.42 -2.20 -5.76
CA HIS A 90 -1.60 -1.83 -4.99
C HIS A 90 -1.37 -0.59 -4.15
N SER A 91 -2.44 0.15 -3.88
CA SER A 91 -2.52 1.11 -2.76
C SER A 91 -3.24 0.48 -1.57
N GLY A 92 -3.43 1.26 -0.50
CA GLY A 92 -4.04 0.77 0.72
C GLY A 92 -3.13 -0.12 1.57
N GLY A 93 -3.74 -0.68 2.60
CA GLY A 93 -3.09 -1.50 3.60
C GLY A 93 -4.07 -2.08 4.62
N ILE A 94 -3.52 -2.86 5.54
CA ILE A 94 -4.19 -3.30 6.77
C ILE A 94 -3.30 -2.92 7.94
N SER A 95 -3.90 -2.37 9.00
CA SER A 95 -3.30 -2.34 10.34
C SER A 95 -3.87 -3.48 11.17
N LEU A 96 -3.01 -4.13 11.96
CA LEU A 96 -3.38 -5.08 12.99
C LEU A 96 -2.98 -4.48 14.33
N THR A 97 -3.89 -4.44 15.30
CA THR A 97 -3.68 -3.81 16.59
C THR A 97 -4.13 -4.71 17.73
N ALA A 98 -3.32 -4.86 18.77
CA ALA A 98 -3.68 -5.52 20.03
C ALA A 98 -3.10 -4.72 21.20
N GLY A 99 -3.96 -4.16 22.05
CA GLY A 99 -3.53 -3.21 23.09
C GLY A 99 -2.75 -2.03 22.48
N SER A 100 -1.53 -1.80 22.96
CA SER A 100 -0.62 -0.76 22.43
C SER A 100 0.23 -1.23 21.24
N ALA A 101 0.23 -2.52 20.93
CA ALA A 101 0.98 -3.07 19.80
C ALA A 101 0.22 -2.87 18.50
N THR A 102 0.90 -2.37 17.47
CA THR A 102 0.34 -2.18 16.13
C THR A 102 1.38 -2.52 15.06
N ILE A 103 0.94 -3.20 14.01
CA ILE A 103 1.68 -3.39 12.76
C ILE A 103 0.81 -3.01 11.58
N SER A 104 1.35 -2.21 10.67
CA SER A 104 0.69 -1.73 9.46
C SER A 104 1.42 -2.25 8.23
N LEU A 105 0.68 -2.92 7.35
CA LEU A 105 1.15 -3.45 6.08
C LEU A 105 0.50 -2.65 4.95
N LYS A 106 1.28 -1.98 4.10
CA LYS A 106 0.78 -1.09 3.05
C LYS A 106 1.51 -1.23 1.71
N ARG A 107 0.92 -0.70 0.65
CA ARG A 107 1.53 -0.61 -0.70
C ARG A 107 2.01 -1.97 -1.22
N PHE A 108 1.10 -2.93 -1.28
CA PHE A 108 1.42 -4.30 -1.68
C PHE A 108 1.84 -4.41 -3.15
N ASN A 109 2.81 -5.28 -3.41
CA ASN A 109 3.19 -5.71 -4.75
C ASN A 109 3.03 -7.22 -4.85
N ILE A 110 2.27 -7.67 -5.83
CA ILE A 110 2.25 -9.07 -6.27
C ILE A 110 3.32 -9.21 -7.35
N ASP A 111 4.29 -10.09 -7.11
CA ASP A 111 5.34 -10.47 -8.04
C ASP A 111 5.10 -11.92 -8.46
N LEU A 112 4.57 -12.10 -9.67
CA LEU A 112 4.21 -13.40 -10.21
C LEU A 112 5.45 -14.17 -10.72
N GLY A 113 6.55 -13.47 -11.03
CA GLY A 113 7.81 -14.12 -11.39
C GLY A 113 8.47 -14.81 -10.20
N ARG A 114 8.38 -14.22 -9.01
CA ARG A 114 8.88 -14.82 -7.75
C ARG A 114 7.80 -15.60 -6.98
N LEU A 115 6.54 -15.53 -7.39
CA LEU A 115 5.38 -16.03 -6.64
C LEU A 115 5.38 -15.52 -5.19
N ARG A 116 5.49 -14.19 -5.05
CA ARG A 116 5.56 -13.50 -3.76
C ARG A 116 4.63 -12.29 -3.72
N VAL A 117 4.15 -11.99 -2.52
CA VAL A 117 3.55 -10.70 -2.20
C VAL A 117 4.45 -9.97 -1.22
N SER A 118 4.84 -8.75 -1.55
CA SER A 118 5.61 -7.87 -0.65
C SER A 118 4.81 -6.65 -0.25
N GLY A 119 5.09 -6.08 0.92
CA GLY A 119 4.46 -4.85 1.41
C GLY A 119 5.46 -4.01 2.20
N LYS A 120 5.15 -2.72 2.37
CA LYS A 120 5.84 -1.88 3.35
C LYS A 120 5.25 -2.16 4.74
N VAL A 121 6.12 -2.39 5.72
CA VAL A 121 5.74 -2.72 7.09
C VAL A 121 6.25 -1.63 8.02
N SER A 122 5.37 -1.14 8.89
CA SER A 122 5.69 -0.16 9.92
C SER A 122 4.79 -0.37 11.13
N GLY A 123 5.20 -0.02 12.34
CA GLY A 123 4.37 -0.23 13.53
C GLY A 123 5.01 0.25 14.82
N THR A 124 4.65 -0.38 15.94
CA THR A 124 5.23 -0.12 17.27
C THR A 124 6.74 -0.26 17.29
N VAL A 125 7.28 -1.17 16.46
CA VAL A 125 8.73 -1.39 16.29
C VAL A 125 9.41 -0.44 15.30
N GLY A 126 8.70 0.58 14.78
CA GLY A 126 9.21 1.53 13.80
C GLY A 126 8.93 1.14 12.33
N ASP A 127 9.67 1.73 11.39
CA ASP A 127 9.58 1.42 9.95
C ASP A 127 10.55 0.28 9.60
N VAL A 128 9.99 -0.85 9.14
CA VAL A 128 10.74 -2.06 8.74
C VAL A 128 11.08 -2.01 7.24
N GLY A 129 10.45 -1.11 6.48
CA GLY A 129 10.62 -1.04 5.03
C GLY A 129 9.82 -2.11 4.29
N ARG A 130 10.28 -2.48 3.07
CA ARG A 130 9.57 -3.45 2.23
C ARG A 130 10.09 -4.87 2.48
N VAL A 131 9.17 -5.78 2.81
CA VAL A 131 9.48 -7.19 3.06
C VAL A 131 8.58 -8.10 2.23
N ASP A 132 9.05 -9.32 1.96
CA ASP A 132 8.23 -10.39 1.39
C ASP A 132 7.34 -10.98 2.49
N LEU A 133 6.03 -10.84 2.31
CA LEU A 133 5.01 -11.19 3.32
C LEU A 133 4.43 -12.57 3.08
N PHE A 134 4.16 -12.89 1.81
CA PHE A 134 3.47 -14.11 1.45
C PHE A 134 4.11 -14.81 0.26
N LYS A 135 4.06 -16.15 0.27
CA LYS A 135 4.27 -16.99 -0.90
C LYS A 135 2.92 -17.24 -1.57
N ILE A 136 2.91 -17.27 -2.91
CA ILE A 136 1.72 -17.53 -3.71
C ILE A 136 1.71 -19.00 -4.11
N ARG A 137 0.56 -19.66 -3.92
CA ARG A 137 0.30 -21.06 -4.27
C ARG A 137 -1.04 -21.17 -4.97
N LEU A 138 -1.24 -22.27 -5.71
CA LEU A 138 -2.56 -22.61 -6.22
C LEU A 138 -3.52 -22.80 -5.05
N SER A 139 -4.74 -22.26 -5.18
CA SER A 139 -5.77 -22.38 -4.16
C SER A 139 -6.38 -23.78 -4.12
N ASP A 140 -6.50 -24.31 -2.91
CA ASP A 140 -7.29 -25.49 -2.53
C ASP A 140 -8.72 -25.12 -2.13
N ARG A 141 -9.01 -23.83 -1.85
CA ARG A 141 -10.35 -23.31 -1.54
C ARG A 141 -10.75 -22.25 -2.57
N ARG A 142 -11.04 -22.67 -3.82
CA ARG A 142 -11.37 -21.75 -4.93
C ARG A 142 -12.56 -20.82 -4.65
N GLY A 143 -13.48 -21.22 -3.76
CA GLY A 143 -14.59 -20.39 -3.31
C GLY A 143 -14.20 -19.20 -2.43
N LEU A 144 -12.98 -19.16 -1.90
CA LEU A 144 -12.42 -18.05 -1.11
C LEU A 144 -11.43 -17.22 -1.92
N GLY A 145 -10.73 -17.83 -2.88
CA GLY A 145 -9.91 -17.12 -3.85
C GLY A 145 -9.18 -18.02 -4.83
N LEU A 146 -8.62 -17.43 -5.88
CA LEU A 146 -7.92 -18.16 -6.96
C LEU A 146 -6.54 -18.66 -6.54
N VAL A 147 -5.87 -17.94 -5.63
CA VAL A 147 -4.56 -18.34 -5.09
C VAL A 147 -4.59 -18.36 -3.57
N ARG A 148 -3.77 -19.22 -2.99
CA ARG A 148 -3.52 -19.27 -1.55
C ARG A 148 -2.27 -18.45 -1.22
N LEU A 149 -2.35 -17.68 -0.13
CA LEU A 149 -1.27 -16.88 0.42
C LEU A 149 -0.76 -17.54 1.70
N THR A 150 0.51 -17.93 1.72
CA THR A 150 1.14 -18.54 2.90
C THR A 150 2.21 -17.62 3.47
N LEU A 151 2.34 -17.54 4.78
CA LEU A 151 3.32 -16.68 5.44
C LEU A 151 4.76 -17.05 5.05
N THR A 152 5.61 -16.03 4.95
CA THR A 152 7.07 -16.20 4.98
C THR A 152 7.55 -16.28 6.42
N ASP A 153 8.75 -16.82 6.64
CA ASP A 153 9.39 -16.88 7.95
C ASP A 153 9.50 -15.47 8.58
N THR A 154 9.92 -14.49 7.77
CA THR A 154 10.00 -13.08 8.20
C THR A 154 8.64 -12.52 8.63
N ALA A 155 7.57 -12.82 7.88
CA ALA A 155 6.24 -12.30 8.21
C ALA A 155 5.66 -12.95 9.47
N ALA A 156 5.80 -14.27 9.60
CA ALA A 156 5.36 -15.01 10.78
C ALA A 156 6.10 -14.52 12.04
N GLY A 157 7.44 -14.45 11.97
CA GLY A 157 8.26 -13.94 13.07
C GLY A 157 7.91 -12.50 13.46
N ALA A 158 7.65 -11.62 12.48
CA ALA A 158 7.25 -10.24 12.76
C ALA A 158 5.88 -10.14 13.45
N LEU A 159 4.90 -10.98 13.08
CA LEU A 159 3.59 -11.03 13.74
C LEU A 159 3.73 -11.52 15.18
N ASN A 160 4.43 -12.65 15.38
CA ASN A 160 4.71 -13.22 16.70
C ASN A 160 5.42 -12.21 17.61
N ALA A 161 6.49 -11.58 17.11
CA ALA A 161 7.25 -10.59 17.88
C ALA A 161 6.44 -9.32 18.20
N THR A 162 5.60 -8.85 17.27
CA THR A 162 4.78 -7.64 17.50
C THR A 162 3.75 -7.87 18.60
N PHE A 163 3.12 -9.04 18.61
CA PHE A 163 2.00 -9.34 19.50
C PHE A 163 2.35 -10.21 20.71
N GLY A 164 3.61 -10.64 20.83
CA GLY A 164 4.05 -11.51 21.93
C GLY A 164 3.37 -12.88 21.91
N VAL A 165 3.09 -13.41 20.72
CA VAL A 165 2.43 -14.71 20.52
C VAL A 165 3.37 -15.69 19.81
N ASP A 166 3.09 -16.99 19.90
CA ASP A 166 3.74 -18.03 19.10
C ASP A 166 2.68 -18.79 18.28
N ALA A 167 1.96 -18.02 17.47
CA ALA A 167 0.73 -18.47 16.82
C ALA A 167 0.86 -18.55 15.30
N PHE A 168 1.92 -17.95 14.74
CA PHE A 168 2.17 -17.90 13.31
C PHE A 168 3.48 -18.61 12.96
N SER A 169 3.43 -19.47 11.95
CA SER A 169 4.56 -20.19 11.40
C SER A 169 4.70 -19.95 9.90
N ALA A 170 5.92 -20.14 9.39
CA ALA A 170 6.15 -20.08 7.96
C ALA A 170 5.40 -21.19 7.23
N GLY A 171 4.77 -20.84 6.10
CA GLY A 171 3.94 -21.78 5.35
C GLY A 171 2.49 -21.83 5.81
N ASP A 172 2.15 -21.24 6.96
CA ASP A 172 0.77 -21.12 7.41
C ASP A 172 -0.06 -20.34 6.40
N THR A 173 -1.28 -20.82 6.17
CA THR A 173 -2.20 -20.19 5.25
C THR A 173 -2.83 -18.96 5.89
N PHE A 174 -2.42 -17.77 5.46
CA PHE A 174 -3.01 -16.53 5.94
C PHE A 174 -4.37 -16.25 5.29
N GLY A 175 -4.51 -16.60 4.00
CA GLY A 175 -5.74 -16.35 3.27
C GLY A 175 -5.66 -16.65 1.78
N TYR A 176 -6.65 -16.16 1.05
CA TYR A 176 -6.87 -16.46 -0.36
C TYR A 176 -7.09 -15.17 -1.15
N ALA A 177 -6.49 -15.05 -2.33
CA ALA A 177 -6.55 -13.83 -3.12
C ALA A 177 -7.17 -14.04 -4.51
N THR A 178 -7.87 -13.01 -4.99
CA THR A 178 -8.41 -12.92 -6.34
C THR A 178 -8.19 -11.52 -6.89
N PRO A 179 -7.25 -11.34 -7.84
CA PRO A 179 -7.15 -10.11 -8.62
C PRO A 179 -8.37 -9.92 -9.53
N ARG A 180 -8.91 -8.71 -9.57
CA ARG A 180 -10.07 -8.28 -10.36
C ARG A 180 -9.72 -6.98 -11.09
N PRO A 181 -8.78 -6.98 -12.06
CA PRO A 181 -8.11 -5.78 -12.60
C PRO A 181 -9.02 -4.77 -13.32
N PHE A 182 -10.23 -5.17 -13.72
CA PHE A 182 -11.17 -4.32 -14.47
C PHE A 182 -12.53 -4.15 -13.77
N SER A 183 -12.65 -4.63 -12.53
CA SER A 183 -13.88 -4.48 -11.75
C SER A 183 -13.96 -3.10 -11.08
N ARG A 184 -15.17 -2.63 -10.78
CA ARG A 184 -15.35 -1.41 -9.98
C ARG A 184 -14.97 -1.68 -8.53
N PHE A 185 -14.15 -0.81 -7.94
CA PHE A 185 -13.74 -0.87 -6.54
C PHE A 185 -14.78 -0.29 -5.58
#